data_AF-A2EF50-F1
#
_entry.id   AF-A2EF50-F1
#
_cell.length_a   1.000
_cell.length_b   1.000
_cell.length_c   1.000
_cell.angle_alpha   90.00
_cell.angle_beta   90.00
_cell.angle_gamma   90.00
#
_symmetry.space_group_name_H-M   'P 1'
#
loop_
_entity.id
_entity.type
_entity.pdbx_description
1 polymer ?
#
loop_
_entity_poly.entity_id
_entity_poly.type
_entity_poly.pdbx_seq_one_letter_code
_entity_poly.pdbx_strand_id
1 'polypeptide(L)'
;MSCIIDLQIINGIQQSFSDYYTVESINKTENETISGNGNYYIHDAVFSFHYQKTAIYLNSSSKVLLETCTFYNNGSTKSGGSFYIKESESVLVQICCYNSVTSEWGGAYYIETVVNSNNKNYAFECSVSQCRGNIASLYHLRGDIKVSNINSSYHEFPAYAGYLIHSPKETGIINFTTASNTSSTGFYGGIGNTGNFNIIKCNFLKE
;
A
#
# COMPACT_ATOMS: atom_id res chain seq x y z
N MET A 1 -3.32 19.80 -13.32
CA MET A 1 -2.19 18.85 -13.42
C MET A 1 -2.81 17.46 -13.41
N SER A 2 -3.05 16.90 -14.60
CA SER A 2 -3.73 15.62 -14.78
C SER A 2 -2.76 14.48 -14.46
N CYS A 3 -3.23 13.47 -13.74
CA CYS A 3 -2.54 12.19 -13.60
C CYS A 3 -2.53 11.50 -14.98
N ILE A 4 -1.59 11.88 -15.84
CA ILE A 4 -1.26 11.14 -17.05
C ILE A 4 -0.33 10.04 -16.56
N ILE A 5 -0.90 8.84 -16.42
CA ILE A 5 -0.12 7.62 -16.26
C ILE A 5 0.48 7.36 -17.63
N ASP A 6 1.78 7.62 -17.80
CA ASP A 6 2.56 7.11 -18.93
C ASP A 6 2.55 5.58 -18.84
N LEU A 7 1.64 4.96 -19.59
CA LEU A 7 1.37 3.53 -19.62
C LEU A 7 2.33 2.80 -20.59
N GLN A 8 3.58 3.24 -20.69
CA GLN A 8 4.58 2.59 -21.53
C GLN A 8 5.82 2.23 -20.73
N ILE A 9 6.20 0.94 -20.85
CA ILE A 9 7.28 0.21 -20.18
C ILE A 9 6.81 -0.27 -18.79
N ILE A 10 6.47 -1.55 -18.57
CA ILE A 10 7.42 -2.66 -18.42
C ILE A 10 6.82 -3.97 -18.98
N ASN A 11 7.41 -4.51 -20.04
CA ASN A 11 7.38 -5.94 -20.31
C ASN A 11 8.25 -6.62 -19.24
N GLY A 12 7.68 -7.51 -18.40
CA GLY A 12 8.53 -8.47 -17.68
C GLY A 12 7.99 -9.18 -16.46
N ILE A 13 6.93 -8.70 -15.79
CA ILE A 13 6.44 -9.37 -14.58
C ILE A 13 4.91 -9.28 -14.53
N GLN A 14 4.22 -10.06 -15.36
CA GLN A 14 2.86 -10.47 -15.02
C GLN A 14 3.02 -11.61 -14.01
N GLN A 15 2.70 -11.38 -12.74
CA GLN A 15 2.85 -12.37 -11.68
C GLN A 15 1.49 -12.86 -11.28
N SER A 16 1.20 -14.11 -11.63
CA SER A 16 -0.04 -14.77 -11.26
C SER A 16 -0.13 -14.97 -9.75
N PHE A 17 -1.35 -15.07 -9.21
CA PHE A 17 -1.59 -15.46 -7.81
C PHE A 17 -0.82 -16.73 -7.42
N SER A 18 -0.75 -17.70 -8.33
CA SER A 18 -0.03 -18.97 -8.13
C SER A 18 1.48 -18.82 -7.94
N ASP A 19 2.08 -17.73 -8.42
CA ASP A 19 3.51 -17.46 -8.22
C ASP A 19 3.81 -17.10 -6.75
N TYR A 20 2.81 -16.61 -6.02
CA TYR A 20 2.92 -16.22 -4.62
C TYR A 20 2.30 -17.22 -3.65
N TYR A 21 1.23 -17.89 -4.09
CA TYR A 21 0.33 -18.64 -3.24
C TYR A 21 -0.23 -19.88 -3.95
N THR A 22 -0.07 -21.04 -3.32
CA THR A 22 -0.56 -22.34 -3.84
C THR A 22 -1.95 -22.70 -3.30
N VAL A 23 -2.84 -21.72 -3.11
CA VAL A 23 -4.19 -21.92 -2.54
C VAL A 23 -5.24 -21.36 -3.48
N GLU A 24 -6.47 -21.87 -3.41
CA GLU A 24 -7.59 -21.28 -4.13
C GLU A 24 -7.86 -19.86 -3.65
N SER A 25 -8.24 -19.00 -4.60
CA SER A 25 -8.56 -17.61 -4.38
C SER A 25 -9.95 -17.25 -4.92
N ILE A 26 -10.56 -16.27 -4.29
CA ILE A 26 -11.75 -15.58 -4.78
C ILE A 26 -11.25 -14.51 -5.73
N ASN A 27 -11.64 -14.61 -7.00
CA ASN A 27 -11.27 -13.64 -8.02
C ASN A 27 -12.21 -12.41 -7.96
N LYS A 28 -11.64 -11.22 -8.02
CA LYS A 28 -12.32 -9.92 -7.93
C LYS A 28 -11.74 -8.93 -8.94
N THR A 29 -12.59 -8.40 -9.82
CA THR A 29 -12.20 -7.47 -10.90
C THR A 29 -13.06 -6.20 -10.96
N GLU A 30 -14.03 -6.07 -10.06
CA GLU A 30 -15.06 -5.03 -10.11
C GLU A 30 -14.87 -3.96 -9.03
N ASN A 31 -15.48 -2.79 -9.23
CA ASN A 31 -15.54 -1.70 -8.25
C ASN A 31 -16.52 -2.01 -7.09
N GLU A 32 -16.34 -3.14 -6.43
CA GLU A 32 -17.16 -3.58 -5.29
C GLU A 32 -16.47 -3.31 -3.95
N THR A 33 -17.25 -3.30 -2.86
CA THR A 33 -16.66 -3.31 -1.52
C THR A 33 -16.31 -4.75 -1.15
N ILE A 34 -15.03 -5.02 -0.89
CA ILE A 34 -14.53 -6.35 -0.54
C ILE A 34 -14.31 -6.43 0.96
N SER A 35 -14.96 -7.40 1.61
CA SER A 35 -14.75 -7.69 3.03
C SER A 35 -15.09 -9.13 3.38
N GLY A 36 -14.57 -9.64 4.50
CA GLY A 36 -14.82 -11.00 4.98
C GLY A 36 -13.58 -11.89 4.94
N ASN A 37 -13.78 -13.20 5.06
CA ASN A 37 -12.72 -14.20 5.13
C ASN A 37 -12.55 -14.91 3.78
N GLY A 38 -11.31 -15.19 3.38
CA GLY A 38 -10.99 -15.89 2.14
C GLY A 38 -9.67 -15.42 1.55
N ASN A 39 -9.06 -16.21 0.67
CA ASN A 39 -7.91 -15.72 -0.10
C ASN A 39 -8.43 -14.95 -1.31
N TYR A 40 -7.81 -13.84 -1.66
CA TYR A 40 -8.31 -12.95 -2.71
C TYR A 40 -7.25 -12.70 -3.76
N TYR A 41 -7.63 -12.90 -5.02
CA TYR A 41 -6.90 -12.36 -6.16
C TYR A 41 -7.72 -11.20 -6.71
N ILE A 42 -7.24 -9.98 -6.49
CA ILE A 42 -7.93 -8.75 -6.84
C ILE A 42 -7.10 -8.11 -7.94
N HIS A 43 -7.63 -8.04 -9.15
CA HIS A 43 -6.83 -7.63 -10.29
C HIS A 43 -7.59 -6.87 -11.36
N ASP A 44 -6.86 -6.07 -12.13
CA ASP A 44 -7.37 -5.30 -13.28
C ASP A 44 -8.61 -4.45 -12.96
N ALA A 45 -8.66 -3.91 -11.74
CA ALA A 45 -9.84 -3.25 -11.18
C ALA A 45 -9.59 -1.77 -10.86
N VAL A 46 -10.63 -0.96 -11.04
CA VAL A 46 -10.65 0.44 -10.59
C VAL A 46 -11.63 0.60 -9.44
N PHE A 47 -11.09 0.74 -8.23
CA PHE A 47 -11.87 1.04 -7.04
C PHE A 47 -12.00 2.55 -6.90
N SER A 48 -13.22 3.07 -7.00
CA SER A 48 -13.43 4.51 -6.92
C SER A 48 -14.67 4.90 -6.15
N PHE A 49 -14.58 6.06 -5.50
CA PHE A 49 -15.70 6.72 -4.82
C PHE A 49 -16.34 5.90 -3.69
N HIS A 50 -15.56 5.01 -3.05
CA HIS A 50 -15.96 4.37 -1.81
C HIS A 50 -15.79 5.38 -0.67
N TYR A 51 -16.77 6.28 -0.50
CA TYR A 51 -16.71 7.31 0.53
C TYR A 51 -17.10 6.75 1.90
N GLN A 52 -16.27 7.01 2.91
CA GLN A 52 -16.46 6.60 4.32
C GLN A 52 -16.46 5.09 4.59
N LYS A 53 -16.39 4.27 3.54
CA LYS A 53 -16.27 2.81 3.57
C LYS A 53 -14.99 2.47 2.82
N THR A 54 -14.03 1.85 3.50
CA THR A 54 -12.82 1.34 2.83
C THR A 54 -13.23 0.39 1.69
N ALA A 55 -12.67 0.56 0.49
CA ALA A 55 -13.02 -0.26 -0.69
C ALA A 55 -12.69 -1.74 -0.45
N ILE A 56 -11.56 -2.03 0.19
CA ILE A 56 -11.17 -3.38 0.60
C ILE A 56 -10.86 -3.37 2.10
N TYR A 57 -11.66 -4.08 2.88
CA TYR A 57 -11.48 -4.22 4.32
C TYR A 57 -11.36 -5.70 4.71
N LEU A 58 -10.12 -6.15 4.91
CA LEU A 58 -9.79 -7.52 5.28
C LEU A 58 -9.11 -7.51 6.65
N ASN A 59 -9.67 -8.26 7.60
CA ASN A 59 -9.13 -8.43 8.94
C ASN A 59 -9.26 -9.89 9.33
N SER A 60 -8.38 -10.70 8.75
CA SER A 60 -8.47 -12.16 8.72
C SER A 60 -7.11 -12.76 8.39
N SER A 61 -6.96 -14.08 8.53
CA SER A 61 -5.76 -14.82 8.13
C SER A 61 -5.79 -15.19 6.63
N SER A 62 -6.00 -14.19 5.77
CA SER A 62 -6.13 -14.36 4.32
C SER A 62 -4.78 -14.28 3.59
N LYS A 63 -4.72 -14.83 2.37
CA LYS A 63 -3.67 -14.54 1.39
C LYS A 63 -4.23 -13.64 0.30
N VAL A 64 -3.59 -12.50 0.07
CA VAL A 64 -4.14 -11.42 -0.76
C VAL A 64 -3.11 -10.98 -1.80
N LEU A 65 -3.45 -11.11 -3.08
CA LEU A 65 -2.70 -10.46 -4.16
C LEU A 65 -3.58 -9.35 -4.74
N LEU A 66 -3.08 -8.12 -4.71
CA LEU A 66 -3.59 -7.02 -5.52
C LEU A 66 -2.62 -6.81 -6.68
N GLU A 67 -3.13 -6.88 -7.90
CA GLU A 67 -2.35 -6.71 -9.13
C GLU A 67 -3.04 -5.70 -10.06
N THR A 68 -2.32 -4.74 -10.62
CA THR A 68 -2.84 -3.83 -11.66
C THR A 68 -4.17 -3.16 -11.25
N CYS A 69 -4.22 -2.63 -10.02
CA CYS A 69 -5.42 -1.98 -9.51
C CYS A 69 -5.21 -0.47 -9.30
N THR A 70 -6.25 0.31 -9.59
CA THR A 70 -6.29 1.75 -9.32
C THR A 70 -7.32 2.05 -8.23
N PHE A 71 -6.92 2.84 -7.24
CA PHE A 71 -7.77 3.35 -6.17
C PHE A 71 -7.86 4.87 -6.28
N TYR A 72 -9.04 5.39 -6.55
CA TYR A 72 -9.27 6.80 -6.86
C TYR A 72 -10.40 7.40 -6.03
N ASN A 73 -10.13 8.51 -5.32
CA ASN A 73 -11.13 9.23 -4.52
C ASN A 73 -11.89 8.32 -3.54
N ASN A 74 -11.18 7.37 -2.92
CA ASN A 74 -11.75 6.54 -1.86
C ASN A 74 -11.54 7.20 -0.50
N GLY A 75 -12.38 6.85 0.48
CA GLY A 75 -12.17 7.32 1.83
C GLY A 75 -12.71 6.39 2.89
N SER A 76 -12.09 6.44 4.06
CA SER A 76 -12.50 5.63 5.20
C SER A 76 -12.63 6.44 6.47
N THR A 77 -13.55 6.01 7.33
CA THR A 77 -13.65 6.47 8.73
C THR A 77 -12.71 5.71 9.66
N LYS A 78 -12.02 4.68 9.15
CA LYS A 78 -11.02 3.86 9.84
C LYS A 78 -9.69 3.90 9.08
N SER A 79 -8.67 3.27 9.63
CA SER A 79 -7.39 3.09 8.95
C SER A 79 -7.53 2.46 7.55
N GLY A 80 -6.65 2.84 6.62
CA GLY A 80 -6.68 2.42 5.23
C GLY A 80 -7.73 3.20 4.42
N GLY A 81 -7.34 4.32 3.83
CA GLY A 81 -8.26 5.18 3.06
C GLY A 81 -8.86 4.47 1.84
N SER A 82 -8.05 3.73 1.09
CA SER A 82 -8.50 2.87 -0.02
C SER A 82 -8.67 1.43 0.40
N PHE A 83 -7.66 0.86 1.07
CA PHE A 83 -7.72 -0.51 1.55
C PHE A 83 -7.01 -0.70 2.88
N TYR A 84 -7.55 -1.64 3.64
CA TYR A 84 -7.11 -2.06 4.96
C TYR A 84 -6.98 -3.58 4.95
N ILE A 85 -5.76 -4.07 5.17
CA ILE A 85 -5.46 -5.50 5.21
C ILE A 85 -4.73 -5.79 6.52
N LYS A 86 -5.37 -6.51 7.43
CA LYS A 86 -4.83 -6.86 8.74
C LYS A 86 -4.85 -8.36 8.96
N GLU A 87 -3.81 -8.85 9.64
CA GLU A 87 -3.57 -10.26 10.00
C GLU A 87 -3.44 -11.20 8.80
N SER A 88 -3.33 -10.64 7.60
CA SER A 88 -3.21 -11.36 6.33
C SER A 88 -1.79 -11.33 5.79
N GLU A 89 -1.49 -12.26 4.90
CA GLU A 89 -0.35 -12.18 4.00
C GLU A 89 -0.77 -11.39 2.75
N SER A 90 0.06 -10.44 2.32
CA SER A 90 -0.29 -9.59 1.18
C SER A 90 0.89 -9.26 0.29
N VAL A 91 0.60 -9.25 -1.01
CA VAL A 91 1.50 -8.81 -2.06
C VAL A 91 0.74 -7.80 -2.92
N LEU A 92 1.33 -6.62 -3.12
CA LEU A 92 0.84 -5.57 -4.00
C LEU A 92 1.76 -5.46 -5.21
N VAL A 93 1.20 -5.49 -6.41
CA VAL A 93 1.93 -5.31 -7.67
C VAL A 93 1.20 -4.27 -8.51
N GLN A 94 1.90 -3.22 -8.95
CA GLN A 94 1.37 -2.21 -9.87
C GLN A 94 0.08 -1.53 -9.36
N ILE A 95 0.13 -1.08 -8.10
CA ILE A 95 -1.01 -0.42 -7.46
C ILE A 95 -0.88 1.09 -7.56
N CYS A 96 -1.93 1.74 -8.03
CA CYS A 96 -2.04 3.20 -8.05
C CYS A 96 -3.06 3.66 -7.01
N CYS A 97 -2.66 4.51 -6.06
CA CYS A 97 -3.57 5.16 -5.11
C CYS A 97 -3.52 6.68 -5.28
N TYR A 98 -4.66 7.30 -5.54
CA TYR A 98 -4.76 8.74 -5.73
C TYR A 98 -5.92 9.35 -4.94
N ASN A 99 -5.61 10.42 -4.20
CA ASN A 99 -6.56 11.23 -3.45
C ASN A 99 -7.45 10.41 -2.51
N SER A 100 -6.83 9.45 -1.83
CA SER A 100 -7.47 8.61 -0.82
C SER A 100 -7.39 9.28 0.56
N VAL A 101 -8.44 9.18 1.36
CA VAL A 101 -8.51 9.91 2.64
C VAL A 101 -8.92 9.00 3.80
N THR A 102 -8.26 9.15 4.94
CA THR A 102 -8.71 8.61 6.24
C THR A 102 -8.50 9.64 7.35
N SER A 103 -9.16 9.46 8.49
CA SER A 103 -8.85 10.17 9.74
C SER A 103 -7.83 9.43 10.64
N GLU A 104 -7.42 8.21 10.28
CA GLU A 104 -6.51 7.37 11.07
C GLU A 104 -5.18 7.08 10.34
N TRP A 105 -4.75 5.81 10.30
CA TRP A 105 -3.48 5.37 9.74
C TRP A 105 -3.63 4.92 8.29
N GLY A 106 -2.62 5.14 7.44
CA GLY A 106 -2.61 4.66 6.07
C GLY A 106 -3.59 5.39 5.16
N GLY A 107 -3.32 6.67 4.87
CA GLY A 107 -4.13 7.54 4.01
C GLY A 107 -4.47 6.92 2.65
N ALA A 108 -3.53 6.23 2.04
CA ALA A 108 -3.79 5.36 0.91
C ALA A 108 -4.18 3.97 1.38
N TYR A 109 -3.30 3.32 2.14
CA TYR A 109 -3.57 1.98 2.66
C TYR A 109 -2.84 1.69 3.97
N TYR A 110 -3.39 0.70 4.68
CA TYR A 110 -2.79 0.13 5.86
C TYR A 110 -2.68 -1.38 5.71
N ILE A 111 -1.46 -1.91 5.84
CA ILE A 111 -1.18 -3.34 5.85
C ILE A 111 -0.46 -3.73 7.13
N GLU A 112 -1.05 -4.65 7.87
CA GLU A 112 -0.45 -5.25 9.07
C GLU A 112 -0.50 -6.78 8.99
N THR A 113 0.62 -7.43 9.22
CA THR A 113 0.66 -8.89 9.38
C THR A 113 0.69 -9.31 10.84
N VAL A 114 0.52 -10.62 11.07
CA VAL A 114 0.58 -11.22 12.41
C VAL A 114 1.95 -10.97 13.05
N VAL A 115 1.94 -10.64 14.35
CA VAL A 115 3.16 -10.45 15.15
C VAL A 115 4.08 -11.66 15.03
N ASN A 116 5.38 -11.42 14.86
CA ASN A 116 6.41 -12.46 14.75
C ASN A 116 6.24 -13.44 13.58
N SER A 117 5.38 -13.15 12.60
CA SER A 117 5.25 -13.97 11.39
C SER A 117 6.27 -13.59 10.31
N ASN A 118 6.54 -14.55 9.42
CA ASN A 118 7.27 -14.33 8.17
C ASN A 118 6.29 -14.10 6.99
N ASN A 119 5.05 -13.69 7.28
CA ASN A 119 4.06 -13.42 6.25
C ASN A 119 4.58 -12.31 5.33
N LYS A 120 4.48 -12.53 4.03
CA LYS A 120 4.75 -11.52 3.01
C LYS A 120 3.90 -10.27 3.26
N ASN A 121 4.58 -9.14 3.21
CA ASN A 121 4.02 -7.81 3.29
C ASN A 121 4.72 -6.96 2.22
N TYR A 122 4.40 -7.25 0.96
CA TYR A 122 5.19 -6.78 -0.18
C TYR A 122 4.47 -5.70 -0.98
N ALA A 123 5.23 -4.76 -1.54
CA ALA A 123 4.73 -3.80 -2.52
C ALA A 123 5.75 -3.55 -3.63
N PHE A 124 5.34 -3.75 -4.88
CA PHE A 124 6.20 -3.61 -6.05
C PHE A 124 5.53 -2.71 -7.09
N GLU A 125 6.29 -1.75 -7.60
CA GLU A 125 5.85 -0.89 -8.72
C GLU A 125 4.58 -0.08 -8.41
N CYS A 126 4.38 0.28 -7.13
CA CYS A 126 3.21 1.03 -6.71
C CYS A 126 3.46 2.55 -6.75
N SER A 127 2.40 3.31 -7.03
CA SER A 127 2.41 4.77 -7.02
C SER A 127 1.32 5.32 -6.11
N VAL A 128 1.68 6.19 -5.18
CA VAL A 128 0.75 6.79 -4.22
C VAL A 128 0.90 8.31 -4.22
N SER A 129 -0.21 9.02 -4.43
CA SER A 129 -0.18 10.47 -4.54
C SER A 129 -1.40 11.13 -3.95
N GLN A 130 -1.21 12.30 -3.32
CA GLN A 130 -2.30 13.13 -2.77
C GLN A 130 -3.19 12.44 -1.74
N CYS A 131 -2.75 11.32 -1.17
CA CYS A 131 -3.45 10.68 -0.08
C CYS A 131 -3.25 11.44 1.23
N ARG A 132 -4.27 11.43 2.08
CA ARG A 132 -4.31 12.16 3.36
C ARG A 132 -4.74 11.22 4.49
N GLY A 133 -4.17 11.44 5.67
CA GLY A 133 -4.42 10.65 6.86
C GLY A 133 -3.79 11.30 8.08
N ASN A 134 -3.92 10.66 9.25
CA ASN A 134 -3.20 11.10 10.44
C ASN A 134 -1.78 10.53 10.49
N ILE A 135 -1.60 9.25 10.11
CA ILE A 135 -0.29 8.57 10.08
C ILE A 135 -0.05 7.89 8.74
N ALA A 136 0.87 8.44 7.95
CA ALA A 136 1.35 7.94 6.66
C ALA A 136 0.30 7.69 5.58
N SER A 137 0.65 7.95 4.32
CA SER A 137 -0.15 7.48 3.18
C SER A 137 -0.05 5.97 3.09
N LEU A 138 1.15 5.46 3.30
CA LEU A 138 1.53 4.08 3.09
C LEU A 138 2.02 3.50 4.40
N TYR A 139 1.32 2.48 4.90
CA TYR A 139 1.66 1.85 6.17
C TYR A 139 1.89 0.35 5.98
N HIS A 140 3.12 -0.10 6.20
CA HIS A 140 3.47 -1.52 6.30
C HIS A 140 3.94 -1.84 7.73
N LEU A 141 3.22 -2.73 8.43
CA LEU A 141 3.52 -3.16 9.78
C LEU A 141 3.77 -4.67 9.82
N ARG A 142 4.95 -5.07 10.32
CA ARG A 142 5.33 -6.47 10.60
C ARG A 142 5.40 -7.37 9.35
N GLY A 143 5.92 -8.58 9.55
CA GLY A 143 6.10 -9.59 8.51
C GLY A 143 7.47 -9.52 7.84
N ASP A 144 7.60 -10.25 6.73
CA ASP A 144 8.66 -10.03 5.76
C ASP A 144 8.24 -8.85 4.88
N ILE A 145 8.90 -7.70 5.04
CA ILE A 145 8.54 -6.47 4.35
C ILE A 145 9.54 -6.19 3.23
N LYS A 146 9.02 -6.14 2.00
CA LYS A 146 9.78 -5.79 0.80
C LYS A 146 9.02 -4.76 0.01
N VAL A 147 9.60 -3.58 -0.13
CA VAL A 147 9.05 -2.54 -0.99
C VAL A 147 10.07 -2.13 -2.04
N SER A 148 9.65 -2.14 -3.30
CA SER A 148 10.52 -1.78 -4.42
C SER A 148 9.78 -1.02 -5.49
N ASN A 149 10.48 -0.11 -6.13
CA ASN A 149 10.00 0.72 -7.23
C ASN A 149 8.78 1.56 -6.87
N ILE A 150 8.75 2.09 -5.64
CA ILE A 150 7.63 2.89 -5.15
C ILE A 150 7.83 4.35 -5.55
N ASN A 151 6.77 4.97 -6.07
CA ASN A 151 6.66 6.41 -6.29
C ASN A 151 5.66 7.00 -5.29
N SER A 152 6.09 8.00 -4.53
CA SER A 152 5.25 8.65 -3.51
C SER A 152 5.37 10.16 -3.61
N SER A 153 4.22 10.87 -3.63
CA SER A 153 4.22 12.32 -3.87
C SER A 153 3.02 13.07 -3.28
N TYR A 154 3.22 14.36 -2.98
CA TYR A 154 2.14 15.30 -2.62
C TYR A 154 1.31 14.87 -1.43
N HIS A 155 1.99 14.38 -0.39
CA HIS A 155 1.39 13.91 0.83
C HIS A 155 1.44 14.99 1.91
N GLU A 156 0.30 15.26 2.53
CA GLU A 156 0.17 16.23 3.63
C GLU A 156 -0.37 15.52 4.87
N PHE A 157 0.49 15.35 5.88
CA PHE A 157 0.17 14.60 7.09
C PHE A 157 0.44 15.44 8.35
N PRO A 158 -0.51 15.52 9.30
CA PRO A 158 -0.35 16.34 10.49
C PRO A 158 0.59 15.72 11.54
N ALA A 159 0.70 14.39 11.62
CA ALA A 159 1.40 13.76 12.74
C ALA A 159 2.64 12.92 12.36
N TYR A 160 2.72 12.33 11.17
CA TYR A 160 3.79 11.37 10.81
C TYR A 160 4.19 11.42 9.33
N ALA A 161 5.23 10.65 8.99
CA ALA A 161 5.80 10.51 7.64
C ALA A 161 4.79 10.16 6.56
N GLY A 162 5.00 10.59 5.32
CA GLY A 162 4.16 10.16 4.18
C GLY A 162 4.25 8.67 3.90
N TYR A 163 5.31 8.02 4.38
CA TYR A 163 5.50 6.58 4.32
C TYR A 163 6.04 6.03 5.65
N LEU A 164 5.47 4.92 6.14
CA LEU A 164 5.90 4.26 7.37
C LEU A 164 6.06 2.74 7.18
N ILE A 165 7.29 2.23 7.35
CA ILE A 165 7.55 0.80 7.56
C ILE A 165 7.97 0.54 8.98
N HIS A 166 7.34 -0.45 9.59
CA HIS A 166 7.52 -0.69 10.99
C HIS A 166 7.69 -2.16 11.32
N SER A 167 8.74 -2.47 12.08
CA SER A 167 8.98 -3.74 12.76
C SER A 167 9.00 -4.99 11.84
N PRO A 168 9.83 -5.04 10.79
CA PRO A 168 10.00 -6.25 9.98
C PRO A 168 10.52 -7.38 10.88
N LYS A 169 10.12 -8.62 10.58
CA LYS A 169 10.57 -9.79 11.34
C LYS A 169 12.03 -10.11 11.08
N GLU A 170 12.43 -10.01 9.81
CA GLU A 170 13.81 -10.13 9.36
C GLU A 170 14.32 -8.77 8.88
N THR A 171 15.33 -8.75 8.00
CA THR A 171 15.79 -7.50 7.38
C THR A 171 14.82 -7.09 6.30
N GLY A 172 14.06 -6.02 6.52
CA GLY A 172 13.19 -5.47 5.48
C GLY A 172 14.00 -4.83 4.35
N ILE A 173 13.46 -4.83 3.13
CA ILE A 173 14.11 -4.23 1.96
C ILE A 173 13.30 -3.03 1.48
N ILE A 174 13.98 -1.90 1.28
CA ILE A 174 13.38 -0.66 0.79
C ILE A 174 14.15 -0.15 -0.43
N ASN A 175 13.45 -0.03 -1.55
CA ASN A 175 13.95 0.56 -2.78
C ASN A 175 12.91 1.53 -3.37
N PHE A 176 12.99 2.81 -3.02
CA PHE A 176 12.13 3.85 -3.57
C PHE A 176 12.70 4.35 -4.90
N THR A 177 11.85 4.36 -5.93
CA THR A 177 12.19 5.06 -7.17
C THR A 177 12.17 6.55 -6.92
N THR A 178 11.11 7.08 -6.29
CA THR A 178 10.96 8.50 -5.96
C THR A 178 10.09 8.70 -4.73
N ALA A 179 10.53 9.53 -3.79
CA ALA A 179 9.69 10.11 -2.74
C ALA A 179 9.80 11.63 -2.83
N SER A 180 8.69 12.34 -3.03
CA SER A 180 8.73 13.77 -3.31
C SER A 180 7.61 14.57 -2.67
N ASN A 181 7.81 15.89 -2.53
CA ASN A 181 6.78 16.87 -2.16
C ASN A 181 5.85 16.40 -1.04
N THR A 182 6.44 15.81 -0.01
CA THR A 182 5.76 15.23 1.14
C THR A 182 6.10 16.06 2.37
N SER A 183 5.08 16.56 3.07
CA SER A 183 5.24 17.33 4.30
C SER A 183 4.58 16.62 5.47
N SER A 184 5.31 16.59 6.60
CA SER A 184 4.82 16.13 7.90
C SER A 184 5.12 17.23 8.92
N THR A 185 4.15 17.53 9.79
CA THR A 185 4.35 18.48 10.90
C THR A 185 4.65 17.81 12.24
N GLY A 186 4.75 16.46 12.28
CA GLY A 186 4.94 15.69 13.51
C GLY A 186 6.27 14.94 13.62
N PHE A 187 6.29 13.83 14.37
CA PHE A 187 7.51 13.20 14.90
C PHE A 187 8.46 12.58 13.86
N TYR A 188 7.95 12.24 12.68
CA TYR A 188 8.74 11.63 11.60
C TYR A 188 8.70 12.52 10.36
N GLY A 189 9.85 12.66 9.68
CA GLY A 189 10.00 13.38 8.41
C GLY A 189 9.29 12.66 7.25
N GLY A 190 9.62 12.92 5.98
CA GLY A 190 8.87 12.34 4.84
C GLY A 190 8.79 10.81 4.80
N ILE A 191 9.79 10.11 5.34
CA ILE A 191 9.88 8.64 5.41
C ILE A 191 10.25 8.24 6.84
N GLY A 192 9.48 7.35 7.46
CA GLY A 192 9.75 6.77 8.77
C GLY A 192 9.97 5.27 8.66
N ASN A 193 11.08 4.76 9.22
CA ASN A 193 11.37 3.33 9.28
C ASN A 193 11.85 2.96 10.69
N THR A 194 11.31 1.89 11.28
CA THR A 194 11.77 1.37 12.58
C THR A 194 11.97 -0.14 12.54
N GLY A 195 13.16 -0.61 12.93
CA GLY A 195 13.57 -2.02 12.84
C GLY A 195 14.78 -2.20 11.94
N ASN A 196 15.09 -3.44 11.57
CA ASN A 196 16.25 -3.74 10.72
C ASN A 196 15.87 -3.63 9.24
N PHE A 197 16.48 -2.69 8.52
CA PHE A 197 16.19 -2.45 7.11
C PHE A 197 17.44 -2.21 6.28
N ASN A 198 17.44 -2.77 5.07
CA ASN A 198 18.34 -2.39 4.01
C ASN A 198 17.63 -1.40 3.07
N ILE A 199 18.00 -0.13 3.15
CA ILE A 199 17.60 0.88 2.19
C ILE A 199 18.62 0.85 1.05
N ILE A 200 18.24 0.27 -0.08
CA ILE A 200 19.15 0.07 -1.22
C ILE A 200 19.26 1.35 -2.04
N LYS A 201 18.12 2.02 -2.29
CA LYS A 201 18.04 3.25 -3.06
C LYS A 201 16.79 4.02 -2.67
N CYS A 202 16.89 5.35 -2.62
CA CYS A 202 15.77 6.25 -2.41
C CYS A 202 16.11 7.62 -2.99
N ASN A 203 15.44 8.03 -4.06
CA ASN A 203 15.54 9.40 -4.55
C ASN A 203 14.52 10.28 -3.83
N PHE A 204 14.98 11.08 -2.87
CA PHE A 204 14.13 12.06 -2.20
C PHE A 204 14.25 13.42 -2.90
N LEU A 205 13.14 13.94 -3.42
CA LEU A 205 13.08 15.22 -4.12
C LEU A 205 12.18 16.19 -3.34
N LYS A 206 12.72 17.37 -3.00
CA LYS A 206 11.95 18.44 -2.37
C LYS A 206 11.97 19.64 -3.31
N GLU A 207 10.80 19.99 -3.83
CA GLU A 207 10.57 21.27 -4.53
C GLU A 207 10.08 22.34 -3.56
#